data_AF-A0A124IKB3-F1
#
_entry.id   AF-A0A124IKB3-F1
#
_cell.length_a   1.000
_cell.length_b   1.000
_cell.length_c   1.000
_cell.angle_alpha   90.00
_cell.angle_beta   90.00
_cell.angle_gamma   90.00
#
_symmetry.space_group_name_H-M   'P 1'
#
loop_
_entity.id
_entity.type
_entity.pdbx_description
1 polymer ?
#
loop_
_entity_poly.entity_id
_entity_poly.type
_entity_poly.pdbx_seq_one_letter_code
_entity_poly.pdbx_strand_id
1 'polypeptide(L)'
;MKINKFTILAIILFSSYFVQAQTIEVKVSDGLNNALAYALQGNANVIELVDNGGIYPTTPVVINSPITIRAKAGLTNKPVILIKDCKALPFIKIEHDLMFEGVIFDGYDAANAKYDSIQHVFSANAKAGAVNEKPNFTLKDCVVRNIYKFGDPATSTDGDIFDVTTGARVGDLLFENTTFMNTGDEAIRSINTHKAPVPVDGVFATKMTVKNCTFNNIRGSSIKIEGDGDSTNVDTQVLIEHCNFNASQRRVLWLRDLQNMVIKNLLITNLIQGNDKMDYVITFQGKGSTISYVDTFNVAIPNFVAGFLAEAGSWSGAKQTGTVDEATIYNLDPLFKDATNGDFTLLSASPVKNLASDGKALGDLRWAGTGTSVEDFETIPVEFALEQNYPNPFNPTTSIQFAITNSGKYSLRVFNLLGQEVANLIDSELNPGVHKVSFNGGDLSSGIYLYRLTGNNVNLTKKMILIK
;
A
#
# COMPACT_ATOMS: atom_id res chain seq x y z
N MET A 1 33.83 -59.43 -38.98
CA MET A 1 32.36 -59.20 -38.92
C MET A 1 31.97 -59.01 -37.46
N LYS A 2 31.45 -57.81 -37.12
CA LYS A 2 30.84 -57.34 -35.86
C LYS A 2 31.67 -57.37 -34.56
N ILE A 3 32.29 -56.22 -34.28
CA ILE A 3 32.68 -55.74 -32.94
C ILE A 3 31.46 -55.03 -32.34
N ASN A 4 30.90 -55.54 -31.24
CA ASN A 4 29.86 -54.85 -30.48
C ASN A 4 30.50 -53.79 -29.57
N LYS A 5 30.31 -52.52 -29.92
CA LYS A 5 30.57 -51.37 -29.03
C LYS A 5 29.48 -51.34 -27.96
N PHE A 6 29.85 -51.54 -26.70
CA PHE A 6 29.03 -51.12 -25.57
C PHE A 6 29.23 -49.63 -25.37
N THR A 7 28.21 -48.85 -25.73
CA THR A 7 28.11 -47.43 -25.39
C THR A 7 27.80 -47.32 -23.91
N ILE A 8 28.75 -46.80 -23.12
CA ILE A 8 28.50 -46.39 -21.74
C ILE A 8 27.67 -45.10 -21.81
N LEU A 9 26.37 -45.22 -21.53
CA LEU A 9 25.49 -44.08 -21.36
C LEU A 9 25.73 -43.52 -19.94
N ALA A 10 26.50 -42.45 -19.83
CA ALA A 10 26.60 -41.67 -18.60
C ALA A 10 25.26 -40.97 -18.37
N ILE A 11 24.40 -41.57 -17.54
CA ILE A 11 23.21 -40.90 -17.02
C ILE A 11 23.69 -39.87 -16.00
N ILE A 12 23.82 -38.61 -16.43
CA ILE A 12 23.93 -37.48 -15.52
C ILE A 12 22.54 -37.31 -14.89
N LEU A 13 22.34 -37.96 -13.75
CA LEU A 13 21.25 -37.64 -12.84
C LEU A 13 21.50 -36.22 -12.31
N PHE A 14 20.90 -35.22 -12.95
CA PHE A 14 20.60 -33.96 -12.27
C PHE A 14 19.61 -34.30 -11.16
N SER A 15 20.14 -34.64 -9.99
CA SER A 15 19.36 -34.53 -8.76
C SER A 15 19.11 -33.04 -8.58
N SER A 16 17.88 -32.60 -8.84
CA SER A 16 17.39 -31.39 -8.23
C SER A 16 17.50 -31.63 -6.73
N TYR A 17 18.51 -31.06 -6.10
CA TYR A 17 18.55 -30.93 -4.65
C TYR A 17 17.33 -30.10 -4.29
N PHE A 18 16.24 -30.78 -3.92
CA PHE A 18 15.22 -30.16 -3.10
C PHE A 18 15.95 -29.76 -1.82
N VAL A 19 16.34 -28.49 -1.72
CA VAL A 19 16.71 -27.91 -0.44
C VAL A 19 15.42 -27.95 0.37
N GLN A 20 15.30 -28.94 1.25
CA GLN A 20 14.23 -28.99 2.22
C GLN A 20 14.21 -27.64 2.93
N ALA A 21 13.04 -26.99 2.98
CA ALA A 21 12.92 -25.69 3.63
C ALA A 21 13.43 -25.80 5.07
N GLN A 22 14.54 -25.12 5.35
CA GLN A 22 15.10 -24.99 6.68
C GLN A 22 14.41 -23.79 7.33
N THR A 23 13.32 -24.10 8.03
CA THR A 23 12.49 -23.11 8.71
C THR A 23 12.99 -22.89 10.13
N ILE A 24 13.12 -21.63 10.52
CA ILE A 24 13.30 -21.22 11.92
C ILE A 24 12.12 -20.38 12.38
N GLU A 25 11.63 -20.68 13.58
CA GLU A 25 10.64 -19.85 14.27
C GLU A 25 11.36 -18.74 15.03
N VAL A 26 10.86 -17.51 14.90
CA VAL A 26 11.51 -16.32 15.46
C VAL A 26 10.51 -15.53 16.28
N LYS A 27 10.78 -15.42 17.57
CA LYS A 27 10.09 -14.53 18.51
C LYS A 27 10.74 -13.15 18.47
N VAL A 28 10.00 -12.15 18.94
CA VAL A 28 10.51 -10.78 19.15
C VAL A 28 11.77 -10.81 20.02
N SER A 29 11.82 -11.68 21.04
CA SER A 29 12.97 -11.83 21.93
C SER A 29 14.25 -12.31 21.23
N ASP A 30 14.12 -13.01 20.11
CA ASP A 30 15.26 -13.57 19.37
C ASP A 30 15.92 -12.50 18.48
N GLY A 31 15.14 -11.50 18.07
CA GLY A 31 15.54 -10.39 17.21
C GLY A 31 15.65 -10.79 15.73
N LEU A 32 14.88 -10.13 14.86
CA LEU A 32 14.87 -10.44 13.42
C LEU A 32 16.24 -10.24 12.75
N ASN A 33 17.02 -9.24 13.18
CA ASN A 33 18.40 -9.04 12.72
C ASN A 33 19.29 -10.27 12.93
N ASN A 34 19.16 -10.95 14.08
CA ASN A 34 19.96 -12.14 14.39
C ASN A 34 19.52 -13.33 13.53
N ALA A 35 18.20 -13.50 13.36
CA ALA A 35 17.63 -14.54 12.52
C ALA A 35 18.04 -14.37 11.05
N LEU A 36 18.00 -13.13 10.54
CA LEU A 36 18.49 -12.78 9.20
C LEU A 36 19.98 -13.11 9.05
N ALA A 37 20.82 -12.70 10.01
CA ALA A 37 22.25 -13.02 9.96
C ALA A 37 22.53 -14.53 9.96
N TYR A 38 21.75 -15.32 10.72
CA TYR A 38 21.84 -16.77 10.75
C TYR A 38 21.40 -17.41 9.42
N ALA A 39 20.27 -16.95 8.86
CA ALA A 39 19.73 -17.45 7.61
C ALA A 39 20.65 -17.14 6.42
N LEU A 40 21.19 -15.92 6.34
CA LEU A 40 22.09 -15.48 5.27
C LEU A 40 23.47 -16.16 5.30
N GLN A 41 23.79 -16.91 6.36
CA GLN A 41 24.94 -17.84 6.38
C GLN A 41 24.62 -19.21 5.76
N GLY A 42 23.40 -19.40 5.25
CA GLY A 42 22.93 -20.65 4.65
C GLY A 42 22.32 -21.65 5.64
N ASN A 43 22.10 -21.26 6.90
CA ASN A 43 21.56 -22.15 7.94
C ASN A 43 20.03 -22.22 7.99
N ALA A 44 19.35 -21.33 7.25
CA ALA A 44 17.91 -21.30 7.10
C ALA A 44 17.55 -20.59 5.80
N ASN A 45 16.42 -20.95 5.19
CA ASN A 45 15.86 -20.25 4.03
C ASN A 45 14.40 -19.81 4.25
N VAL A 46 13.83 -20.13 5.41
CA VAL A 46 12.52 -19.63 5.84
C VAL A 46 12.62 -19.12 7.28
N ILE A 47 12.21 -17.87 7.49
CA ILE A 47 11.99 -17.28 8.81
C ILE A 47 10.49 -17.16 9.04
N GLU A 48 9.99 -17.78 10.10
CA GLU A 48 8.59 -17.73 10.51
C GLU A 48 8.45 -16.89 11.79
N LEU A 49 7.79 -15.73 11.69
CA LEU A 49 7.52 -14.84 12.80
C LEU A 49 6.30 -15.32 13.58
N VAL A 50 6.47 -15.62 14.87
CA VAL A 50 5.48 -16.39 15.65
C VAL A 50 4.68 -15.59 16.66
N ASP A 51 5.07 -14.34 16.95
CA ASP A 51 4.38 -13.53 17.95
C ASP A 51 3.20 -12.78 17.32
N ASN A 52 2.01 -13.00 17.86
CA ASN A 52 0.76 -12.38 17.41
C ASN A 52 0.79 -10.84 17.55
N GLY A 53 0.96 -10.12 16.45
CA GLY A 53 1.17 -8.67 16.46
C GLY A 53 2.52 -8.24 17.03
N GLY A 54 3.50 -9.16 17.13
CA GLY A 54 4.83 -8.86 17.66
C GLY A 54 5.55 -7.81 16.84
N ILE A 55 6.25 -6.88 17.50
CA ILE A 55 7.04 -5.82 16.85
C ILE A 55 8.50 -6.26 16.83
N TYR A 56 9.09 -6.33 15.64
CA TYR A 56 10.46 -6.75 15.35
C TYR A 56 11.27 -5.56 14.83
N PRO A 57 11.89 -4.74 15.72
CA PRO A 57 12.80 -3.68 15.31
C PRO A 57 13.94 -4.26 14.49
N THR A 58 14.12 -3.73 13.28
CA THR A 58 15.03 -4.29 12.28
C THR A 58 15.80 -3.16 11.62
N THR A 59 17.09 -3.37 11.40
CA THR A 59 17.98 -2.39 10.74
C THR A 59 18.23 -2.80 9.29
N PRO A 60 18.77 -1.91 8.44
CA PRO A 60 18.99 -2.25 7.03
C PRO A 60 19.82 -3.52 6.82
N VAL A 61 19.46 -4.29 5.79
CA VAL A 61 20.04 -5.60 5.48
C VAL A 61 20.19 -5.83 3.97
N VAL A 62 21.21 -6.60 3.59
CA VAL A 62 21.40 -7.09 2.21
C VAL A 62 20.98 -8.55 2.16
N ILE A 63 20.07 -8.88 1.24
CA ILE A 63 19.63 -10.26 0.99
C ILE A 63 20.43 -10.81 -0.17
N ASN A 64 21.44 -11.63 0.13
CA ASN A 64 22.38 -12.20 -0.83
C ASN A 64 22.22 -13.73 -1.00
N SER A 65 21.18 -14.31 -0.40
CA SER A 65 20.79 -15.71 -0.55
C SER A 65 19.26 -15.81 -0.55
N PRO A 66 18.66 -16.84 -1.17
CA PRO A 66 17.20 -16.98 -1.21
C PRO A 66 16.60 -17.05 0.20
N ILE A 67 15.59 -16.25 0.49
CA ILE A 67 14.92 -16.28 1.79
C ILE A 67 13.44 -15.94 1.70
N THR A 68 12.63 -16.65 2.49
CA THR A 68 11.22 -16.30 2.76
C THR A 68 11.09 -15.85 4.21
N ILE A 69 10.40 -14.73 4.45
CA ILE A 69 10.07 -14.26 5.80
C ILE A 69 8.55 -14.15 5.89
N ARG A 70 7.92 -14.90 6.76
CA ARG A 70 6.46 -14.97 6.83
C ARG A 70 5.92 -14.94 8.24
N ALA A 71 4.67 -14.53 8.40
CA ALA A 71 3.91 -14.75 9.61
C ALA A 71 3.57 -16.23 9.78
N LYS A 72 3.58 -16.72 11.02
CA LYS A 72 3.05 -18.04 11.35
C LYS A 72 1.55 -18.11 11.03
N ALA A 73 1.10 -19.24 10.49
CA ALA A 73 -0.33 -19.44 10.23
C ALA A 73 -1.15 -19.39 11.53
N GLY A 74 -2.33 -18.76 11.47
CA GLY A 74 -3.27 -18.67 12.59
C GLY A 74 -3.05 -17.49 13.54
N LEU A 75 -2.07 -16.61 13.28
CA LEU A 75 -2.00 -15.33 13.99
C LEU A 75 -3.22 -14.47 13.63
N THR A 76 -3.79 -13.83 14.66
CA THR A 76 -4.91 -12.89 14.51
C THR A 76 -4.41 -11.51 14.07
N ASN A 77 -3.22 -11.12 14.51
CA ASN A 77 -2.57 -9.86 14.17
C ASN A 77 -1.25 -10.16 13.47
N LYS A 78 -1.04 -9.52 12.31
CA LYS A 78 0.20 -9.64 11.54
C LYS A 78 1.40 -9.14 12.36
N PRO A 79 2.52 -9.88 12.39
CA PRO A 79 3.80 -9.38 12.90
C PRO A 79 4.24 -8.09 12.20
N VAL A 80 4.82 -7.17 12.96
CA VAL A 80 5.30 -5.86 12.48
C VAL A 80 6.82 -5.86 12.42
N ILE A 81 7.38 -5.75 11.23
CA ILE A 81 8.79 -5.40 11.00
C ILE A 81 8.89 -3.87 11.10
N LEU A 82 9.36 -3.40 12.25
CA LEU A 82 9.58 -1.98 12.50
C LEU A 82 10.92 -1.56 11.90
N ILE A 83 10.89 -0.64 10.93
CA ILE A 83 12.07 -0.16 10.23
C ILE A 83 12.82 0.82 11.14
N LYS A 84 14.10 0.55 11.40
CA LYS A 84 14.97 1.35 12.26
C LYS A 84 16.29 1.67 11.59
N ASP A 85 16.82 2.87 11.88
CA ASP A 85 18.17 3.30 11.54
C ASP A 85 18.48 3.26 10.03
N CYS A 86 17.49 3.57 9.19
CA CYS A 86 17.60 3.48 7.74
C CYS A 86 18.42 4.64 7.14
N LYS A 87 18.43 5.82 7.78
CA LYS A 87 19.31 6.96 7.46
C LYS A 87 19.25 7.42 5.98
N ALA A 88 18.04 7.45 5.42
CA ALA A 88 17.77 7.79 4.02
C ALA A 88 18.50 6.86 3.03
N LEU A 89 18.61 5.58 3.37
CA LEU A 89 19.12 4.51 2.49
C LEU A 89 17.98 3.53 2.15
N PRO A 90 18.25 2.52 1.29
CA PRO A 90 17.39 1.35 1.21
C PRO A 90 17.41 0.54 2.50
N PHE A 91 16.24 0.13 2.98
CA PHE A 91 16.12 -0.75 4.14
C PHE A 91 16.53 -2.19 3.78
N ILE A 92 15.99 -2.74 2.70
CA ILE A 92 16.36 -4.06 2.19
C ILE A 92 16.96 -3.91 0.79
N LYS A 93 18.22 -4.33 0.63
CA LYS A 93 18.85 -4.50 -0.68
C LYS A 93 18.65 -5.91 -1.17
N ILE A 94 18.10 -6.06 -2.36
CA ILE A 94 17.76 -7.35 -2.95
C ILE A 94 18.86 -7.73 -3.93
N GLU A 95 19.63 -8.77 -3.60
CA GLU A 95 20.61 -9.40 -4.49
C GLU A 95 20.20 -10.82 -4.87
N HIS A 96 19.27 -11.44 -4.14
CA HIS A 96 18.76 -12.78 -4.40
C HIS A 96 17.24 -12.88 -4.13
N ASP A 97 16.61 -13.97 -4.58
CA ASP A 97 15.18 -14.27 -4.40
C ASP A 97 14.66 -13.99 -2.98
N LEU A 98 13.58 -13.23 -2.89
CA LEU A 98 13.05 -12.75 -1.62
C LEU A 98 11.52 -12.75 -1.61
N MET A 99 10.93 -13.35 -0.57
CA MET A 99 9.48 -13.35 -0.36
C MET A 99 9.13 -12.88 1.05
N PHE A 100 8.13 -12.02 1.14
CA PHE A 100 7.41 -11.74 2.38
C PHE A 100 5.94 -12.16 2.29
N GLU A 101 5.45 -12.79 3.35
CA GLU A 101 4.04 -13.20 3.45
C GLU A 101 3.44 -12.86 4.82
N GLY A 102 2.31 -12.13 4.83
CA GLY A 102 1.53 -11.93 6.05
C GLY A 102 2.13 -10.97 7.09
N VAL A 103 3.06 -10.09 6.71
CA VAL A 103 3.75 -9.17 7.63
C VAL A 103 3.41 -7.70 7.36
N ILE A 104 3.65 -6.84 8.36
CA ILE A 104 3.58 -5.39 8.24
C ILE A 104 4.99 -4.82 8.24
N PHE A 105 5.30 -3.93 7.31
CA PHE A 105 6.46 -3.03 7.39
C PHE A 105 5.96 -1.66 7.83
N ASP A 106 6.53 -1.14 8.92
CA ASP A 106 6.14 0.15 9.46
C ASP A 106 7.37 1.04 9.64
N GLY A 107 7.35 2.22 9.02
CA GLY A 107 8.36 3.25 9.24
C GLY A 107 8.09 4.13 10.47
N TYR A 108 6.93 3.98 11.13
CA TYR A 108 6.59 4.73 12.34
C TYR A 108 6.82 3.91 13.61
N ASP A 109 7.69 4.41 14.48
CA ASP A 109 7.92 3.89 15.82
C ASP A 109 6.97 4.57 16.80
N ALA A 110 5.84 3.92 17.08
CA ALA A 110 4.82 4.42 18.00
C ALA A 110 5.35 4.60 19.44
N ALA A 111 6.33 3.80 19.88
CA ALA A 111 6.88 3.91 21.23
C ALA A 111 7.72 5.19 21.41
N ASN A 112 8.31 5.68 20.32
CA ASN A 112 9.12 6.90 20.32
C ASN A 112 8.47 8.08 19.57
N ALA A 113 7.22 7.91 19.11
CA ALA A 113 6.47 8.86 18.30
C ALA A 113 7.28 9.45 17.13
N LYS A 114 8.01 8.59 16.41
CA LYS A 114 9.00 9.01 15.42
C LYS A 114 8.95 8.17 14.16
N TYR A 115 9.02 8.82 13.01
CA TYR A 115 9.27 8.16 11.71
C TYR A 115 10.76 7.94 11.49
N ASP A 116 11.11 6.80 10.91
CA ASP A 116 12.46 6.59 10.38
C ASP A 116 12.65 7.34 9.06
N SER A 117 13.90 7.54 8.66
CA SER A 117 14.25 8.21 7.41
C SER A 117 14.53 7.13 6.36
N ILE A 118 13.59 6.88 5.46
CA ILE A 118 13.66 5.75 4.53
C ILE A 118 13.68 6.29 3.10
N GLN A 119 14.68 5.90 2.31
CA GLN A 119 14.68 6.24 0.88
C GLN A 119 13.86 5.20 0.10
N HIS A 120 14.16 3.92 0.31
CA HIS A 120 13.42 2.80 -0.28
C HIS A 120 13.21 1.72 0.79
N VAL A 121 12.04 1.07 0.86
CA VAL A 121 11.91 -0.13 1.70
C VAL A 121 12.68 -1.29 1.06
N PHE A 122 12.49 -1.49 -0.24
CA PHE A 122 13.10 -2.56 -1.02
C PHE A 122 13.81 -1.95 -2.25
N SER A 123 15.05 -2.33 -2.48
CA SER A 123 15.84 -1.84 -3.62
C SER A 123 16.58 -2.99 -4.30
N ALA A 124 16.22 -3.25 -5.55
CA ALA A 124 16.99 -4.14 -6.42
C ALA A 124 18.11 -3.35 -7.09
N ASN A 125 19.35 -3.85 -6.97
CA ASN A 125 20.55 -3.19 -7.48
C ASN A 125 21.32 -4.08 -8.46
N ALA A 126 21.90 -3.48 -9.49
CA ALA A 126 22.87 -4.18 -10.33
C ALA A 126 24.16 -4.41 -9.55
N LYS A 127 24.60 -5.67 -9.45
CA LYS A 127 25.92 -5.98 -8.88
C LYS A 127 27.01 -5.60 -9.89
N ALA A 128 27.87 -4.65 -9.53
CA ALA A 128 28.97 -4.21 -10.38
C ALA A 128 29.87 -5.40 -10.77
N GLY A 129 29.98 -5.67 -12.09
CA GLY A 129 30.88 -6.70 -12.63
C GLY A 129 30.41 -8.15 -12.51
N ALA A 130 29.15 -8.41 -12.14
CA ALA A 130 28.57 -9.76 -12.11
C ALA A 130 27.61 -10.00 -13.29
N VAL A 131 27.41 -11.28 -13.64
CA VAL A 131 26.27 -11.69 -14.48
C VAL A 131 25.00 -11.38 -13.71
N ASN A 132 24.01 -10.75 -14.36
CA ASN A 132 22.77 -10.33 -13.72
C ASN A 132 22.00 -11.53 -13.15
N GLU A 133 22.24 -11.88 -11.89
CA GLU A 133 21.22 -12.58 -11.09
C GLU A 133 19.97 -11.71 -11.16
N LYS A 134 18.84 -12.31 -11.56
CA LYS A 134 17.55 -11.64 -11.72
C LYS A 134 16.67 -12.11 -10.57
N PRO A 135 16.82 -11.55 -9.35
CA PRO A 135 16.12 -12.05 -8.18
C PRO A 135 14.61 -11.91 -8.37
N ASN A 136 13.87 -12.94 -7.99
CA ASN A 136 12.42 -12.86 -7.85
C ASN A 136 12.07 -12.11 -6.57
N PHE A 137 11.04 -11.29 -6.60
CA PHE A 137 10.55 -10.60 -5.41
C PHE A 137 9.04 -10.74 -5.26
N THR A 138 8.60 -11.09 -4.05
CA THR A 138 7.19 -11.25 -3.73
C THR A 138 6.81 -10.56 -2.43
N LEU A 139 5.75 -9.75 -2.48
CA LEU A 139 4.96 -9.36 -1.31
C LEU A 139 3.57 -9.97 -1.44
N LYS A 140 3.19 -10.76 -0.45
CA LYS A 140 1.88 -11.41 -0.40
C LYS A 140 1.21 -11.18 0.94
N ASP A 141 -0.06 -10.79 0.93
CA ASP A 141 -0.84 -10.58 2.16
C ASP A 141 -0.15 -9.60 3.14
N CYS A 142 0.60 -8.62 2.63
CA CYS A 142 1.41 -7.70 3.42
C CYS A 142 0.77 -6.32 3.58
N VAL A 143 1.29 -5.54 4.54
CA VAL A 143 1.06 -4.09 4.61
C VAL A 143 2.40 -3.39 4.64
N VAL A 144 2.57 -2.33 3.87
CA VAL A 144 3.76 -1.46 3.93
C VAL A 144 3.29 -0.04 4.14
N ARG A 145 3.73 0.59 5.23
CA ARG A 145 3.23 1.90 5.63
C ARG A 145 4.25 2.84 6.24
N ASN A 146 3.91 4.14 6.19
CA ASN A 146 4.60 5.21 6.89
C ASN A 146 6.04 5.40 6.39
N ILE A 147 6.20 5.51 5.08
CA ILE A 147 7.50 5.53 4.41
C ILE A 147 7.82 6.94 3.94
N TYR A 148 8.72 7.61 4.65
CA TYR A 148 9.11 8.98 4.36
C TYR A 148 10.61 9.14 4.43
N LYS A 149 11.21 9.74 3.40
CA LYS A 149 12.62 10.18 3.49
C LYS A 149 12.72 11.33 4.48
N PHE A 150 13.77 11.32 5.29
CA PHE A 150 14.00 12.25 6.41
C PHE A 150 13.00 12.16 7.57
N GLY A 151 12.04 11.22 7.53
CA GLY A 151 11.14 10.93 8.64
C GLY A 151 10.11 12.03 8.93
N ASP A 152 9.65 12.74 7.89
CA ASP A 152 8.62 13.77 8.04
C ASP A 152 7.45 13.56 7.05
N PRO A 153 6.26 13.14 7.52
CA PRO A 153 5.09 12.95 6.66
C PRO A 153 4.57 14.26 6.05
N ALA A 154 4.78 15.40 6.71
CA ALA A 154 4.25 16.68 6.26
C ALA A 154 5.05 17.22 5.08
N THR A 155 6.39 17.16 5.14
CA THR A 155 7.26 17.80 4.15
C THR A 155 7.92 16.83 3.17
N SER A 156 7.98 15.53 3.46
CA SER A 156 8.70 14.60 2.59
C SER A 156 8.05 14.48 1.21
N THR A 157 8.89 14.57 0.18
CA THR A 157 8.55 14.34 -1.23
C THR A 157 9.30 13.14 -1.80
N ASP A 158 9.82 12.27 -0.93
CA ASP A 158 10.65 11.11 -1.25
C ASP A 158 10.41 10.02 -0.19
N GLY A 159 10.77 8.78 -0.46
CA GLY A 159 10.43 7.61 0.36
C GLY A 159 9.55 6.65 -0.43
N ASP A 160 10.20 5.84 -1.24
CA ASP A 160 9.56 4.83 -2.06
C ASP A 160 9.44 3.51 -1.31
N ILE A 161 8.51 2.65 -1.75
CA ILE A 161 8.44 1.29 -1.19
C ILE A 161 9.34 0.34 -1.95
N PHE A 162 9.16 0.18 -3.26
CA PHE A 162 9.95 -0.73 -4.07
C PHE A 162 10.60 0.01 -5.24
N ASP A 163 11.92 -0.12 -5.37
CA ASP A 163 12.70 0.49 -6.45
C ASP A 163 13.56 -0.54 -7.19
N VAL A 164 13.42 -0.56 -8.53
CA VAL A 164 14.43 -1.16 -9.41
C VAL A 164 15.35 -0.05 -9.90
N THR A 165 16.56 -0.02 -9.35
CA THR A 165 17.54 1.02 -9.67
C THR A 165 18.00 0.96 -11.12
N THR A 166 18.54 2.08 -11.61
CA THR A 166 19.10 2.17 -12.96
C THR A 166 20.13 1.07 -13.22
N GLY A 167 19.90 0.28 -14.27
CA GLY A 167 20.77 -0.83 -14.68
C GLY A 167 20.48 -2.16 -13.97
N ALA A 168 19.64 -2.18 -12.93
CA ALA A 168 19.24 -3.41 -12.26
C ALA A 168 18.23 -4.21 -13.10
N ARG A 169 18.15 -5.50 -12.81
CA ARG A 169 17.22 -6.46 -13.41
C ARG A 169 16.68 -7.35 -12.30
N VAL A 170 15.40 -7.66 -12.35
CA VAL A 170 14.75 -8.63 -11.47
C VAL A 170 14.05 -9.70 -12.31
N GLY A 171 13.76 -10.83 -11.68
CA GLY A 171 13.00 -11.91 -12.30
C GLY A 171 11.52 -11.56 -12.31
N ASP A 172 10.70 -12.39 -11.68
CA ASP A 172 9.29 -12.12 -11.48
C ASP A 172 9.07 -11.24 -10.25
N LEU A 173 8.25 -10.19 -10.44
CA LEU A 173 7.72 -9.33 -9.39
C LEU A 173 6.26 -9.68 -9.14
N LEU A 174 5.94 -10.04 -7.91
CA LEU A 174 4.58 -10.32 -7.47
C LEU A 174 4.20 -9.47 -6.27
N PHE A 175 3.17 -8.66 -6.44
CA PHE A 175 2.49 -7.96 -5.36
C PHE A 175 1.04 -8.45 -5.33
N GLU A 176 0.70 -9.22 -4.31
CA GLU A 176 -0.63 -9.82 -4.18
C GLU A 176 -1.21 -9.53 -2.81
N ASN A 177 -2.50 -9.19 -2.75
CA ASN A 177 -3.22 -8.98 -1.49
C ASN A 177 -2.49 -8.00 -0.54
N THR A 178 -1.84 -6.99 -1.09
CA THR A 178 -0.93 -6.11 -0.34
C THR A 178 -1.47 -4.69 -0.27
N THR A 179 -1.37 -4.07 0.91
CA THR A 179 -1.75 -2.66 1.11
C THR A 179 -0.51 -1.80 1.25
N PHE A 180 -0.37 -0.80 0.38
CA PHE A 180 0.63 0.26 0.43
C PHE A 180 -0.05 1.52 0.93
N MET A 181 0.48 2.14 1.99
CA MET A 181 -0.12 3.37 2.50
C MET A 181 0.89 4.38 3.03
N ASN A 182 0.57 5.66 2.93
CA ASN A 182 1.35 6.73 3.58
C ASN A 182 2.82 6.73 3.13
N THR A 183 3.07 7.17 1.91
CA THR A 183 4.43 7.28 1.35
C THR A 183 4.78 8.71 0.99
N GLY A 184 6.07 9.05 1.02
CA GLY A 184 6.57 10.36 0.60
C GLY A 184 6.66 10.52 -0.92
N ASP A 185 6.80 9.41 -1.65
CA ASP A 185 6.79 9.39 -3.13
C ASP A 185 6.12 8.10 -3.67
N GLU A 186 6.78 7.29 -4.49
CA GLU A 186 6.16 6.20 -5.25
C GLU A 186 6.06 4.87 -4.47
N ALA A 187 4.97 4.12 -4.60
CA ALA A 187 4.91 2.80 -3.96
C ALA A 187 5.75 1.77 -4.73
N ILE A 188 5.53 1.65 -6.04
CA ILE A 188 6.31 0.74 -6.88
C ILE A 188 6.93 1.53 -8.02
N ARG A 189 8.25 1.46 -8.17
CA ARG A 189 8.91 2.13 -9.28
C ARG A 189 10.07 1.38 -9.92
N SER A 190 10.23 1.69 -11.20
CA SER A 190 11.36 1.33 -12.04
C SER A 190 11.59 2.49 -13.00
N ILE A 191 12.47 3.42 -12.64
CA ILE A 191 12.75 4.64 -13.42
C ILE A 191 14.16 4.61 -14.01
N ASN A 192 14.34 5.23 -15.18
CA ASN A 192 15.62 5.44 -15.88
C ASN A 192 16.26 4.21 -16.57
N THR A 193 15.49 3.20 -16.98
CA THR A 193 15.96 2.19 -17.96
C THR A 193 16.28 2.80 -19.33
N HIS A 194 15.62 3.89 -19.71
CA HIS A 194 15.69 4.53 -21.03
C HIS A 194 16.79 5.61 -21.22
N LYS A 195 17.45 6.10 -20.15
CA LYS A 195 18.36 7.27 -20.23
C LYS A 195 19.84 6.96 -20.38
N ALA A 196 20.23 5.70 -20.34
CA ALA A 196 21.60 5.27 -20.59
C ALA A 196 21.59 4.21 -21.68
N PRO A 197 22.61 4.14 -22.56
CA PRO A 197 22.79 2.99 -23.43
C PRO A 197 23.08 1.79 -22.52
N VAL A 198 22.04 1.11 -22.04
CA VAL A 198 22.20 -0.13 -21.27
C VAL A 198 22.40 -1.23 -22.30
N PRO A 199 23.61 -1.78 -22.45
CA PRO A 199 23.79 -2.94 -23.29
C PRO A 199 23.06 -4.09 -22.60
N VAL A 200 22.36 -4.88 -23.41
CA VAL A 200 21.78 -6.21 -23.10
C VAL A 200 20.45 -6.25 -22.31
N ASP A 201 19.43 -6.75 -23.01
CA ASP A 201 18.11 -7.29 -22.61
C ASP A 201 16.95 -6.38 -22.22
N GLY A 202 17.08 -5.05 -22.15
CA GLY A 202 15.96 -4.07 -22.20
C GLY A 202 14.86 -4.07 -21.11
N VAL A 203 14.58 -5.18 -20.44
CA VAL A 203 13.52 -5.31 -19.41
C VAL A 203 14.00 -4.91 -18.04
N PHE A 204 13.15 -4.31 -17.20
CA PHE A 204 13.48 -4.18 -15.77
C PHE A 204 13.14 -5.45 -14.99
N ALA A 205 12.08 -6.15 -15.38
CA ALA A 205 11.62 -7.43 -14.82
C ALA A 205 11.20 -8.41 -15.92
N THR A 206 11.23 -9.72 -15.65
CA THR A 206 10.62 -10.71 -16.57
C THR A 206 9.10 -10.53 -16.62
N LYS A 207 8.47 -10.44 -15.45
CA LYS A 207 7.04 -10.20 -15.29
C LYS A 207 6.79 -9.36 -14.05
N MET A 208 5.78 -8.49 -14.10
CA MET A 208 5.27 -7.77 -12.95
C MET A 208 3.76 -7.99 -12.84
N THR A 209 3.33 -8.54 -11.70
CA THR A 209 1.91 -8.73 -11.38
C THR A 209 1.58 -7.94 -10.12
N VAL A 210 0.58 -7.07 -10.21
CA VAL A 210 -0.02 -6.36 -9.08
C VAL A 210 -1.49 -6.73 -9.03
N LYS A 211 -1.89 -7.46 -7.98
CA LYS A 211 -3.21 -8.07 -7.88
C LYS A 211 -3.80 -7.90 -6.50
N ASN A 212 -5.09 -7.54 -6.42
CA ASN A 212 -5.79 -7.37 -5.13
C ASN A 212 -5.02 -6.44 -4.18
N CYS A 213 -4.49 -5.33 -4.72
CA CYS A 213 -3.67 -4.42 -3.95
C CYS A 213 -4.40 -3.10 -3.69
N THR A 214 -4.14 -2.51 -2.53
CA THR A 214 -4.67 -1.20 -2.16
C THR A 214 -3.53 -0.21 -2.01
N PHE A 215 -3.62 0.92 -2.70
CA PHE A 215 -2.70 2.05 -2.63
C PHE A 215 -3.45 3.22 -2.02
N ASN A 216 -3.07 3.64 -0.81
CA ASN A 216 -3.76 4.70 -0.09
C ASN A 216 -2.79 5.81 0.32
N ASN A 217 -3.12 7.06 0.01
CA ASN A 217 -2.28 8.20 0.40
C ASN A 217 -0.82 8.05 -0.08
N ILE A 218 -0.66 7.78 -1.38
CA ILE A 218 0.63 7.75 -2.05
C ILE A 218 0.93 9.14 -2.59
N ARG A 219 1.98 9.79 -2.06
CA ARG A 219 2.36 11.16 -2.46
C ARG A 219 3.06 11.22 -3.82
N GLY A 220 3.49 10.11 -4.40
CA GLY A 220 3.95 10.04 -5.78
C GLY A 220 2.92 9.38 -6.70
N SER A 221 3.39 8.93 -7.87
CA SER A 221 2.64 7.93 -8.62
C SER A 221 2.60 6.62 -7.83
N SER A 222 1.43 5.99 -7.72
CA SER A 222 1.31 4.70 -7.00
C SER A 222 2.15 3.62 -7.66
N ILE A 223 2.14 3.55 -8.99
CA ILE A 223 3.03 2.70 -9.76
C ILE A 223 3.66 3.52 -10.87
N LYS A 224 4.99 3.54 -10.94
CA LYS A 224 5.76 4.25 -11.96
C LYS A 224 6.82 3.35 -12.58
N ILE A 225 6.52 2.79 -13.74
CA ILE A 225 7.41 1.89 -14.46
C ILE A 225 7.66 2.39 -15.87
N GLU A 226 8.90 2.27 -16.31
CA GLU A 226 9.34 2.68 -17.63
C GLU A 226 10.14 1.54 -18.26
N GLY A 227 9.80 1.19 -19.50
CA GLY A 227 10.64 0.35 -20.34
C GLY A 227 11.85 1.13 -20.88
N ASP A 228 12.69 0.46 -21.65
CA ASP A 228 13.93 1.03 -22.19
C ASP A 228 13.73 1.99 -23.37
N GLY A 229 12.50 2.08 -23.91
CA GLY A 229 12.19 2.88 -25.09
C GLY A 229 12.60 2.22 -26.42
N ASP A 230 13.24 1.06 -26.38
CA ASP A 230 13.63 0.30 -27.57
C ASP A 230 12.57 -0.76 -27.89
N SER A 231 11.68 -0.41 -28.82
CA SER A 231 10.60 -1.30 -29.28
C SER A 231 11.03 -2.64 -29.87
N THR A 232 12.34 -2.88 -30.08
CA THR A 232 12.87 -4.17 -30.56
C THR A 232 13.16 -5.17 -29.43
N ASN A 233 13.30 -4.69 -28.20
CA ASN A 233 13.50 -5.56 -27.04
C ASN A 233 12.16 -6.18 -26.60
N VAL A 234 12.25 -7.34 -25.95
CA VAL A 234 11.08 -7.92 -25.28
C VAL A 234 10.78 -7.02 -24.09
N ASP A 235 9.54 -6.55 -23.96
CA ASP A 235 9.13 -5.74 -22.81
C ASP A 235 8.80 -6.60 -21.59
N THR A 236 8.90 -6.00 -20.39
CA THR A 236 8.38 -6.61 -19.16
C THR A 236 6.88 -6.88 -19.30
N GLN A 237 6.45 -8.11 -18.99
CA GLN A 237 5.02 -8.44 -18.99
C GLN A 237 4.34 -7.86 -17.75
N VAL A 238 3.40 -6.93 -17.94
CA VAL A 238 2.73 -6.23 -16.83
C VAL A 238 1.25 -6.61 -16.75
N LEU A 239 0.82 -7.08 -15.58
CA LEU A 239 -0.59 -7.26 -15.21
C LEU A 239 -0.87 -6.44 -13.95
N ILE A 240 -1.82 -5.51 -14.04
CA ILE A 240 -2.37 -4.79 -12.89
C ILE A 240 -3.87 -5.06 -12.86
N GLU A 241 -4.35 -5.81 -11.88
CA GLU A 241 -5.77 -6.14 -11.78
C GLU A 241 -6.31 -6.08 -10.34
N HIS A 242 -7.59 -5.72 -10.20
CA HIS A 242 -8.26 -5.67 -8.90
C HIS A 242 -7.49 -4.81 -7.89
N CYS A 243 -7.29 -3.52 -8.21
CA CYS A 243 -6.57 -2.62 -7.32
C CYS A 243 -7.38 -1.37 -6.96
N ASN A 244 -7.26 -0.95 -5.70
CA ASN A 244 -7.79 0.31 -5.19
C ASN A 244 -6.68 1.35 -5.15
N PHE A 245 -6.96 2.55 -5.64
CA PHE A 245 -6.12 3.74 -5.49
C PHE A 245 -6.97 4.80 -4.82
N ASN A 246 -6.64 5.21 -3.61
CA ASN A 246 -7.41 6.18 -2.84
C ASN A 246 -6.50 7.26 -2.26
N ALA A 247 -6.93 8.53 -2.32
CA ALA A 247 -6.17 9.63 -1.74
C ALA A 247 -4.71 9.74 -2.20
N SER A 248 -4.36 9.10 -3.31
CA SER A 248 -3.05 9.20 -3.95
C SER A 248 -3.00 10.42 -4.87
N GLN A 249 -1.80 10.91 -5.18
CA GLN A 249 -1.67 12.03 -6.12
C GLN A 249 -2.16 11.67 -7.52
N ARG A 250 -2.55 12.70 -8.29
CA ARG A 250 -2.83 12.57 -9.73
C ARG A 250 -1.68 11.86 -10.43
N ARG A 251 -1.99 11.11 -11.50
CA ARG A 251 -1.12 10.11 -12.15
C ARG A 251 -0.81 8.93 -11.23
N VAL A 252 -1.86 8.22 -10.81
CA VAL A 252 -1.72 7.02 -9.96
C VAL A 252 -0.93 5.91 -10.64
N LEU A 253 -1.05 5.79 -11.97
CA LEU A 253 -0.24 4.90 -12.79
C LEU A 253 0.55 5.72 -13.82
N TRP A 254 1.86 5.53 -13.84
CA TRP A 254 2.77 6.01 -14.86
C TRP A 254 3.46 4.80 -15.49
N LEU A 255 2.98 4.37 -16.65
CA LEU A 255 3.47 3.17 -17.34
C LEU A 255 3.96 3.59 -18.73
N ARG A 256 5.26 3.63 -18.97
CA ARG A 256 5.80 4.13 -20.25
C ARG A 256 6.68 3.12 -20.94
N ASP A 257 6.74 3.24 -22.26
CA ASP A 257 7.68 2.50 -23.10
C ASP A 257 7.60 0.97 -22.92
N LEU A 258 6.38 0.45 -22.68
CA LEU A 258 6.10 -0.98 -22.44
C LEU A 258 4.91 -1.44 -23.29
N GLN A 259 5.04 -2.55 -24.00
CA GLN A 259 3.98 -3.14 -24.83
C GLN A 259 3.20 -4.23 -24.10
N ASN A 260 2.00 -4.54 -24.62
CA ASN A 260 1.17 -5.66 -24.19
C ASN A 260 0.82 -5.68 -22.68
N MET A 261 0.75 -4.51 -22.05
CA MET A 261 0.33 -4.41 -20.65
C MET A 261 -1.18 -4.67 -20.51
N VAL A 262 -1.59 -5.32 -19.42
CA VAL A 262 -3.01 -5.53 -19.10
C VAL A 262 -3.33 -4.83 -17.79
N ILE A 263 -4.16 -3.80 -17.86
CA ILE A 263 -4.61 -3.03 -16.70
C ILE A 263 -6.14 -3.09 -16.64
N LYS A 264 -6.70 -3.63 -15.55
CA LYS A 264 -8.15 -3.76 -15.43
C LYS A 264 -8.69 -3.86 -14.00
N ASN A 265 -10.00 -3.72 -13.85
CA ASN A 265 -10.72 -3.91 -12.59
C ASN A 265 -10.20 -2.97 -11.48
N LEU A 266 -10.15 -1.67 -11.75
CA LEU A 266 -9.58 -0.68 -10.83
C LEU A 266 -10.67 0.19 -10.19
N LEU A 267 -10.45 0.59 -8.95
CA LEU A 267 -11.14 1.70 -8.29
C LEU A 267 -10.14 2.82 -8.04
N ILE A 268 -10.39 4.01 -8.59
CA ILE A 268 -9.52 5.17 -8.42
C ILE A 268 -10.33 6.31 -7.81
N THR A 269 -10.05 6.65 -6.56
CA THR A 269 -10.95 7.48 -5.76
C THR A 269 -10.23 8.57 -4.99
N ASN A 270 -10.94 9.68 -4.75
CA ASN A 270 -10.52 10.74 -3.82
C ASN A 270 -9.11 11.27 -4.10
N LEU A 271 -8.68 11.37 -5.36
CA LEU A 271 -7.29 11.74 -5.67
C LEU A 271 -6.97 13.14 -5.13
N ILE A 272 -5.80 13.26 -4.52
CA ILE A 272 -5.30 14.52 -3.98
C ILE A 272 -4.50 15.28 -5.04
N GLN A 273 -4.53 16.60 -4.96
CA GLN A 273 -3.71 17.44 -5.84
C GLN A 273 -2.25 17.36 -5.41
N GLY A 274 -1.40 16.85 -6.29
CA GLY A 274 0.05 16.86 -6.13
C GLY A 274 0.70 18.17 -6.60
N ASN A 275 2.03 18.21 -6.49
CA ASN A 275 2.85 19.30 -7.04
C ASN A 275 2.90 19.30 -8.58
N ASP A 276 2.51 18.20 -9.20
CA ASP A 276 2.49 18.07 -10.65
C ASP A 276 1.27 18.79 -11.25
N LYS A 277 1.51 19.52 -12.34
CA LYS A 277 0.49 20.29 -13.08
C LYS A 277 -0.14 19.48 -14.22
N MET A 278 0.22 18.22 -14.38
CA MET A 278 -0.33 17.35 -15.42
C MET A 278 -1.73 16.83 -15.03
N ASP A 279 -2.66 16.84 -15.98
CA ASP A 279 -4.10 16.56 -15.77
C ASP A 279 -4.49 15.08 -15.95
N TYR A 280 -3.55 14.13 -15.85
CA TYR A 280 -3.80 12.70 -16.14
C TYR A 280 -3.99 11.84 -14.89
N VAL A 281 -4.94 10.90 -14.92
CA VAL A 281 -5.12 9.89 -13.86
C VAL A 281 -4.20 8.68 -14.07
N ILE A 282 -4.14 8.19 -15.31
CA ILE A 282 -3.26 7.12 -15.75
C ILE A 282 -2.46 7.64 -16.94
N THR A 283 -1.19 7.28 -17.01
CA THR A 283 -0.37 7.41 -18.19
C THR A 283 0.03 6.00 -18.62
N PHE A 284 -0.28 5.64 -19.86
CA PHE A 284 0.13 4.36 -20.42
C PHE A 284 0.51 4.52 -21.91
N GLN A 285 1.49 3.74 -22.35
CA GLN A 285 1.98 3.75 -23.74
C GLN A 285 2.19 2.30 -24.21
N GLY A 286 2.46 2.11 -25.51
CA GLY A 286 2.84 0.82 -26.09
C GLY A 286 1.71 0.06 -26.78
N LYS A 287 2.03 -0.55 -27.93
CA LYS A 287 1.12 -1.37 -28.72
C LYS A 287 0.64 -2.59 -27.93
N GLY A 288 -0.63 -2.95 -28.09
CA GLY A 288 -1.22 -4.13 -27.45
C GLY A 288 -1.54 -3.95 -25.97
N SER A 289 -1.14 -2.83 -25.36
CA SER A 289 -1.49 -2.48 -23.99
C SER A 289 -2.98 -2.11 -23.88
N THR A 290 -3.67 -2.58 -22.85
CA THR A 290 -5.13 -2.40 -22.67
C THR A 290 -5.49 -1.86 -21.29
N ILE A 291 -6.47 -0.96 -21.24
CA ILE A 291 -7.15 -0.51 -20.02
C ILE A 291 -8.64 -0.79 -20.15
N SER A 292 -9.25 -1.44 -19.15
CA SER A 292 -10.70 -1.71 -19.11
C SER A 292 -11.20 -1.85 -17.67
N TYR A 293 -12.49 -1.69 -17.43
CA TYR A 293 -13.13 -1.88 -16.13
C TYR A 293 -12.49 -1.02 -15.04
N VAL A 294 -12.58 0.31 -15.21
CA VAL A 294 -12.02 1.28 -14.28
C VAL A 294 -13.12 2.22 -13.83
N ASP A 295 -13.35 2.30 -12.53
CA ASP A 295 -14.22 3.32 -11.95
C ASP A 295 -13.38 4.44 -11.34
N THR A 296 -13.86 5.66 -11.53
CA THR A 296 -13.26 6.88 -10.96
C THR A 296 -14.28 7.59 -10.09
N PHE A 297 -13.91 8.00 -8.88
CA PHE A 297 -14.83 8.72 -7.99
C PHE A 297 -14.13 9.86 -7.24
N ASN A 298 -14.75 11.04 -7.20
CA ASN A 298 -14.18 12.21 -6.53
C ASN A 298 -12.73 12.49 -6.98
N VAL A 299 -12.48 12.38 -8.28
CA VAL A 299 -11.19 12.69 -8.90
C VAL A 299 -11.31 14.11 -9.43
N ALA A 300 -10.96 15.11 -8.62
CA ALA A 300 -11.03 16.51 -9.01
C ALA A 300 -9.98 16.79 -10.09
N ILE A 301 -10.37 16.77 -11.37
CA ILE A 301 -9.58 17.24 -12.51
C ILE A 301 -10.45 18.26 -13.26
N PRO A 302 -10.01 19.52 -13.45
CA PRO A 302 -10.78 20.51 -14.21
C PRO A 302 -10.99 20.03 -15.65
N ASN A 303 -12.24 20.07 -16.13
CA ASN A 303 -12.69 19.67 -17.48
C ASN A 303 -12.89 18.17 -17.70
N PHE A 304 -13.94 17.60 -17.09
CA PHE A 304 -14.45 16.30 -17.48
C PHE A 304 -15.74 16.42 -18.30
N VAL A 305 -15.58 16.36 -19.61
CA VAL A 305 -16.48 15.58 -20.48
C VAL A 305 -15.56 14.53 -21.09
N ALA A 306 -15.51 13.33 -20.49
CA ALA A 306 -14.61 12.22 -20.85
C ALA A 306 -13.11 12.36 -20.46
N GLY A 307 -12.77 11.82 -19.30
CA GLY A 307 -11.92 10.63 -19.21
C GLY A 307 -10.45 10.76 -19.59
N PHE A 308 -9.65 11.64 -18.98
CA PHE A 308 -8.19 11.57 -19.20
C PHE A 308 -7.54 10.42 -18.41
N LEU A 309 -7.64 9.21 -18.98
CA LEU A 309 -6.90 7.99 -18.62
C LEU A 309 -5.57 7.84 -19.37
N ALA A 310 -5.20 8.79 -20.25
CA ALA A 310 -3.98 8.70 -21.05
C ALA A 310 -3.49 10.07 -21.57
N GLU A 311 -2.18 10.16 -21.79
CA GLU A 311 -1.52 11.26 -22.49
C GLU A 311 -1.84 11.22 -24.00
N ALA A 312 -2.51 12.26 -24.52
CA ALA A 312 -2.75 12.45 -25.95
C ALA A 312 -1.85 13.58 -26.48
N GLY A 313 -0.68 13.21 -27.02
CA GLY A 313 0.27 14.17 -27.63
C GLY A 313 1.34 14.64 -26.65
N SER A 314 2.58 14.70 -27.13
CA SER A 314 3.76 14.46 -26.28
C SER A 314 4.70 15.65 -26.14
N TRP A 315 5.31 15.74 -24.95
CA TRP A 315 6.54 16.47 -24.62
C TRP A 315 7.79 15.95 -25.41
N SER A 316 7.63 14.91 -26.23
CA SER A 316 8.70 14.21 -26.98
C SER A 316 8.21 13.41 -28.21
N GLY A 317 7.04 13.69 -28.80
CA GLY A 317 6.53 12.96 -29.98
C GLY A 317 5.93 11.56 -29.74
N ALA A 318 5.80 11.10 -28.49
CA ALA A 318 5.06 9.89 -28.13
C ALA A 318 3.57 9.97 -28.54
N LYS A 319 3.04 8.86 -29.07
CA LYS A 319 1.63 8.72 -29.42
C LYS A 319 1.01 7.63 -28.54
N GLN A 320 -0.23 7.84 -28.11
CA GLN A 320 -1.04 6.79 -27.51
C GLN A 320 -1.17 5.63 -28.52
N THR A 321 -0.56 4.48 -28.20
CA THR A 321 -0.59 3.27 -29.04
C THR A 321 -1.30 2.09 -28.38
N GLY A 322 -1.70 2.24 -27.12
CA GLY A 322 -2.54 1.29 -26.39
C GLY A 322 -4.03 1.62 -26.50
N THR A 323 -4.89 0.70 -26.08
CA THR A 323 -6.35 0.78 -26.21
C THR A 323 -7.03 0.94 -24.84
N VAL A 324 -7.97 1.87 -24.74
CA VAL A 324 -8.88 2.00 -23.60
C VAL A 324 -10.26 1.53 -24.03
N ASP A 325 -10.87 0.62 -23.28
CA ASP A 325 -12.27 0.24 -23.48
C ASP A 325 -13.18 1.24 -22.74
N GLU A 326 -13.52 2.33 -23.44
CA GLU A 326 -14.33 3.43 -22.90
C GLU A 326 -15.70 2.98 -22.37
N ALA A 327 -16.27 1.87 -22.87
CA ALA A 327 -17.55 1.35 -22.41
C ALA A 327 -17.49 0.77 -20.98
N THR A 328 -16.28 0.55 -20.47
CA THR A 328 -16.01 -0.03 -19.15
C THR A 328 -15.37 0.98 -18.19
N ILE A 329 -15.46 2.27 -18.53
CA ILE A 329 -15.00 3.36 -17.68
C ILE A 329 -16.21 3.98 -16.98
N TYR A 330 -16.16 3.98 -15.65
CA TYR A 330 -17.27 4.37 -14.80
C TYR A 330 -16.95 5.62 -13.98
N ASN A 331 -17.99 6.25 -13.47
CA ASN A 331 -17.91 7.38 -12.54
C ASN A 331 -18.99 7.23 -11.46
N LEU A 332 -18.82 6.22 -10.62
CA LEU A 332 -19.78 5.79 -9.62
C LEU A 332 -19.19 5.98 -8.22
N ASP A 333 -20.01 6.31 -7.24
CA ASP A 333 -19.57 6.23 -5.85
C ASP A 333 -19.41 4.75 -5.47
N PRO A 334 -18.21 4.26 -5.10
CA PRO A 334 -18.04 2.87 -4.71
C PRO A 334 -18.74 2.55 -3.38
N LEU A 335 -19.18 3.54 -2.62
CA LEU A 335 -19.79 3.37 -1.29
C LEU A 335 -18.86 2.57 -0.37
N PHE A 336 -17.63 3.08 -0.19
CA PHE A 336 -16.72 2.57 0.83
C PHE A 336 -17.30 2.82 2.23
N LYS A 337 -17.08 1.86 3.14
CA LYS A 337 -17.53 1.96 4.53
C LYS A 337 -16.88 3.13 5.27
N ASP A 338 -15.55 3.26 5.17
CA ASP A 338 -14.80 4.36 5.77
C ASP A 338 -13.41 4.54 5.11
N ALA A 339 -13.40 5.09 3.90
CA ALA A 339 -12.19 5.30 3.13
C ALA A 339 -11.20 6.29 3.80
N THR A 340 -11.68 7.24 4.60
CA THR A 340 -10.85 8.18 5.35
C THR A 340 -9.96 7.45 6.34
N ASN A 341 -10.49 6.39 6.95
CA ASN A 341 -9.79 5.53 7.89
C ASN A 341 -9.30 4.23 7.23
N GLY A 342 -9.11 4.21 5.91
CA GLY A 342 -8.52 3.07 5.20
C GLY A 342 -9.37 1.79 5.18
N ASP A 343 -10.63 1.84 5.61
CA ASP A 343 -11.60 0.75 5.46
C ASP A 343 -12.33 0.92 4.12
N PHE A 344 -11.78 0.26 3.10
CA PHE A 344 -12.34 0.28 1.75
C PHE A 344 -13.45 -0.75 1.55
N THR A 345 -13.98 -1.37 2.61
CA THR A 345 -15.06 -2.36 2.48
C THR A 345 -16.24 -1.77 1.72
N LEU A 346 -16.62 -2.41 0.62
CA LEU A 346 -17.76 -2.02 -0.19
C LEU A 346 -19.07 -2.34 0.55
N LEU A 347 -19.88 -1.32 0.80
CA LEU A 347 -21.21 -1.48 1.37
C LEU A 347 -22.08 -2.37 0.48
N SER A 348 -23.11 -3.00 1.05
CA SER A 348 -24.02 -3.91 0.32
C SER A 348 -24.66 -3.26 -0.91
N ALA A 349 -24.97 -1.97 -0.84
CA ALA A 349 -25.57 -1.20 -1.92
C ALA A 349 -24.57 -0.67 -2.97
N SER A 350 -23.26 -0.98 -2.82
CA SER A 350 -22.22 -0.51 -3.73
C SER A 350 -22.51 -0.91 -5.18
N PRO A 351 -22.54 0.05 -6.13
CA PRO A 351 -22.86 -0.23 -7.52
C PRO A 351 -21.72 -0.95 -8.26
N VAL A 352 -20.52 -0.97 -7.69
CA VAL A 352 -19.32 -1.55 -8.33
C VAL A 352 -19.10 -3.03 -8.02
N LYS A 353 -20.00 -3.66 -7.25
CA LYS A 353 -19.84 -5.04 -6.74
C LYS A 353 -19.85 -6.17 -7.77
N ASN A 354 -20.34 -5.92 -8.98
CA ASN A 354 -20.40 -6.92 -10.06
C ASN A 354 -19.97 -6.32 -11.42
N LEU A 355 -19.17 -5.24 -11.39
CA LEU A 355 -18.78 -4.51 -12.60
C LEU A 355 -17.43 -4.92 -13.16
N ALA A 356 -16.63 -5.72 -12.45
CA ALA A 356 -15.34 -6.17 -12.96
C ALA A 356 -15.49 -7.11 -14.18
N SER A 357 -14.41 -7.25 -14.95
CA SER A 357 -14.33 -8.11 -16.14
C SER A 357 -14.71 -9.57 -15.88
N ASP A 358 -14.63 -10.01 -14.62
CA ASP A 358 -14.90 -11.37 -14.16
C ASP A 358 -16.24 -11.50 -13.41
N GLY A 359 -17.08 -10.46 -13.44
CA GLY A 359 -18.38 -10.42 -12.77
C GLY A 359 -18.32 -10.19 -11.26
N LYS A 360 -17.14 -9.89 -10.69
CA LYS A 360 -16.96 -9.56 -9.28
C LYS A 360 -16.93 -8.04 -9.05
N ALA A 361 -16.54 -7.64 -7.83
CA ALA A 361 -16.33 -6.25 -7.48
C ALA A 361 -15.14 -5.66 -8.25
N LEU A 362 -15.28 -4.41 -8.70
CA LEU A 362 -14.13 -3.61 -9.11
C LEU A 362 -13.19 -3.37 -7.92
N GLY A 363 -11.91 -3.17 -8.23
CA GLY A 363 -10.90 -2.89 -7.23
C GLY A 363 -10.47 -4.13 -6.46
N ASP A 364 -9.82 -3.89 -5.34
CA ASP A 364 -9.23 -4.93 -4.49
C ASP A 364 -10.31 -5.78 -3.80
N LEU A 365 -10.33 -7.06 -4.15
CA LEU A 365 -11.35 -8.01 -3.72
C LEU A 365 -11.36 -8.29 -2.22
N ARG A 366 -10.27 -7.99 -1.50
CA ARG A 366 -10.25 -8.07 -0.03
C ARG A 366 -11.33 -7.19 0.61
N TRP A 367 -11.76 -6.16 -0.11
CA TRP A 367 -12.75 -5.20 0.33
C TRP A 367 -14.16 -5.44 -0.25
N ALA A 368 -14.39 -6.53 -0.99
CA ALA A 368 -15.67 -6.78 -1.67
C ALA A 368 -16.86 -7.01 -0.71
N GLY A 369 -16.61 -7.22 0.59
CA GLY A 369 -17.67 -7.34 1.60
C GLY A 369 -18.49 -8.63 1.52
N THR A 370 -17.95 -9.69 0.91
CA THR A 370 -18.58 -11.02 0.81
C THR A 370 -17.80 -12.07 1.61
N GLY A 371 -17.93 -12.04 2.95
CA GLY A 371 -17.63 -13.19 3.83
C GLY A 371 -16.25 -13.23 4.52
N THR A 372 -16.27 -12.97 5.83
CA THR A 372 -15.35 -13.42 6.92
C THR A 372 -13.83 -13.43 6.67
N SER A 373 -13.24 -12.25 6.58
CA SER A 373 -12.13 -11.81 7.44
C SER A 373 -11.92 -10.32 7.21
N VAL A 374 -12.65 -9.49 7.95
CA VAL A 374 -12.29 -8.08 8.08
C VAL A 374 -11.34 -8.05 9.27
N GLU A 375 -10.03 -8.04 9.00
CA GLU A 375 -9.14 -7.38 9.95
C GLU A 375 -9.58 -5.91 9.89
N ASP A 376 -10.21 -5.42 10.96
CA ASP A 376 -10.42 -3.99 11.14
C ASP A 376 -9.01 -3.40 11.15
N PHE A 377 -8.63 -2.77 10.03
CA PHE A 377 -7.38 -2.04 9.97
C PHE A 377 -7.53 -0.87 10.94
N GLU A 378 -6.94 -0.99 12.13
CA GLU A 378 -6.74 0.17 13.01
C GLU A 378 -5.83 1.15 12.25
N THR A 379 -6.44 2.07 11.54
CA THR A 379 -5.77 3.26 11.05
C THR A 379 -5.64 4.22 12.21
N ILE A 380 -4.40 4.55 12.54
CA ILE A 380 -4.09 5.59 13.50
C ILE A 380 -4.44 6.92 12.82
N PRO A 381 -5.40 7.72 13.33
CA PRO A 381 -5.72 9.01 12.75
C PRO A 381 -4.48 9.90 12.72
N VAL A 382 -4.27 10.60 11.60
CA VAL A 382 -3.13 11.52 11.43
C VAL A 382 -3.35 12.87 12.13
N GLU A 383 -4.61 13.23 12.43
CA GLU A 383 -4.98 14.47 13.10
C GLU A 383 -6.08 14.27 14.16
N PHE A 384 -6.10 15.14 15.17
CA PHE A 384 -7.18 15.16 16.16
C PHE A 384 -8.44 15.76 15.54
N ALA A 385 -9.56 15.05 15.63
CA ALA A 385 -10.84 15.52 15.11
C ALA A 385 -11.96 15.37 16.14
N LEU A 386 -12.90 16.31 16.16
CA LEU A 386 -14.14 16.21 16.90
C LEU A 386 -15.26 16.46 15.90
N GLU A 387 -16.08 15.45 15.61
CA GLU A 387 -17.10 15.53 14.58
C GLU A 387 -18.38 16.19 15.06
N GLN A 388 -19.19 16.65 14.11
CA GLN A 388 -20.53 17.10 14.41
C GLN A 388 -21.37 15.92 14.90
N ASN A 389 -22.06 16.10 16.03
CA ASN A 389 -22.95 15.07 16.55
C ASN A 389 -24.05 14.74 15.52
N TYR A 390 -24.44 13.48 15.41
CA TYR A 390 -25.51 13.04 14.49
C TYR A 390 -26.51 12.12 15.20
N PRO A 391 -27.82 12.40 15.11
CA PRO A 391 -28.45 13.56 14.45
C PRO A 391 -28.14 14.90 15.16
N ASN A 392 -28.27 16.02 14.44
CA ASN A 392 -28.28 17.39 15.01
C ASN A 392 -29.18 18.31 14.15
N PRO A 393 -30.31 18.85 14.66
CA PRO A 393 -30.83 18.69 16.02
C PRO A 393 -31.15 17.23 16.40
N PHE A 394 -31.11 16.91 17.69
CA PHE A 394 -31.35 15.55 18.20
C PHE A 394 -32.50 15.49 19.21
N ASN A 395 -33.14 14.31 19.34
CA ASN A 395 -34.21 14.04 20.30
C ASN A 395 -34.30 12.53 20.66
N PRO A 396 -34.14 12.14 21.94
CA PRO A 396 -33.27 12.75 22.93
C PRO A 396 -31.82 12.24 22.81
N THR A 397 -31.52 11.37 21.84
CA THR A 397 -30.20 10.74 21.69
C THR A 397 -29.46 11.20 20.44
N THR A 398 -28.13 11.27 20.55
CA THR A 398 -27.21 11.57 19.44
C THR A 398 -25.91 10.79 19.63
N SER A 399 -25.14 10.63 18.57
CA SER A 399 -23.78 10.09 18.63
C SER A 399 -22.76 11.19 18.39
N ILE A 400 -21.68 11.19 19.18
CA ILE A 400 -20.54 12.08 19.01
C ILE A 400 -19.33 11.21 18.66
N GLN A 401 -18.70 11.51 17.53
CA GLN A 401 -17.49 10.83 17.06
C GLN A 401 -16.30 11.77 17.18
N PHE A 402 -15.14 11.23 17.52
CA PHE A 402 -13.89 11.97 17.58
C PHE A 402 -12.70 11.05 17.29
N ALA A 403 -11.62 11.62 16.78
CA ALA A 403 -10.39 10.92 16.46
C ALA A 403 -9.25 11.42 17.35
N ILE A 404 -8.47 10.49 17.89
CA ILE A 404 -7.26 10.80 18.66
C ILE A 404 -6.04 10.14 18.03
N THR A 405 -4.94 10.88 17.96
CA THR A 405 -3.72 10.47 17.24
C THR A 405 -2.68 9.80 18.15
N ASN A 406 -2.81 9.97 19.46
CA ASN A 406 -1.85 9.49 20.46
C ASN A 406 -2.59 8.87 21.65
N SER A 407 -1.97 7.88 22.31
CA SER A 407 -2.50 7.37 23.58
C SER A 407 -2.43 8.45 24.65
N GLY A 408 -3.44 8.51 25.52
CA GLY A 408 -3.39 9.34 26.70
C GLY A 408 -4.74 9.59 27.33
N LYS A 409 -4.74 10.41 28.38
CA LYS A 409 -5.96 10.79 29.08
C LYS A 409 -6.72 11.86 28.30
N TYR A 410 -7.92 11.49 27.85
CA TYR A 410 -8.84 12.39 27.17
C TYR A 410 -10.15 12.53 27.95
N SER A 411 -10.78 13.69 27.83
CA SER A 411 -12.14 13.91 28.33
C SER A 411 -13.05 14.55 27.29
N LEU A 412 -14.28 14.05 27.23
CA LEU A 412 -15.36 14.58 26.40
C LEU A 412 -16.53 14.97 27.29
N ARG A 413 -16.77 16.27 27.42
CA ARG A 413 -17.78 16.83 28.35
C ARG A 413 -18.77 17.72 27.62
N VAL A 414 -20.00 17.78 28.14
CA VAL A 414 -21.09 18.60 27.61
C VAL A 414 -21.38 19.75 28.55
N PHE A 415 -21.61 20.94 27.99
CA PHE A 415 -21.85 22.19 28.69
C PHE A 415 -23.11 22.89 28.17
N ASN A 416 -23.79 23.62 29.03
CA ASN A 416 -24.82 24.58 28.60
C ASN A 416 -24.20 25.93 28.17
N LEU A 417 -25.02 26.87 27.67
CA LEU A 417 -24.54 28.20 27.23
C LEU A 417 -23.97 29.08 28.36
N LEU A 418 -24.25 28.75 29.62
CA LEU A 418 -23.65 29.42 30.79
C LEU A 418 -22.28 28.81 31.16
N GLY A 419 -21.81 27.81 30.42
CA GLY A 419 -20.55 27.11 30.67
C GLY A 419 -20.62 26.09 31.81
N GLN A 420 -21.82 25.77 32.31
CA GLN A 420 -21.99 24.72 33.33
C GLN A 420 -21.92 23.35 32.66
N GLU A 421 -21.12 22.45 33.23
CA GLU A 421 -21.06 21.05 32.81
C GLU A 421 -22.38 20.36 33.13
N VAL A 422 -22.97 19.69 32.13
CA VAL A 422 -24.24 18.96 32.26
C VAL A 422 -24.08 17.46 32.03
N ALA A 423 -22.95 17.01 31.44
CA ALA A 423 -22.61 15.60 31.33
C ALA A 423 -21.10 15.40 31.12
N ASN A 424 -20.56 14.31 31.66
CA ASN A 424 -19.24 13.79 31.35
C ASN A 424 -19.40 12.48 30.59
N LEU A 425 -19.03 12.46 29.31
CA LEU A 425 -19.24 11.30 28.44
C LEU A 425 -18.05 10.35 28.47
N ILE A 426 -16.84 10.91 28.61
CA ILE A 426 -15.56 10.18 28.65
C ILE A 426 -14.59 10.94 29.56
N ASP A 427 -13.88 10.23 30.41
CA ASP A 427 -12.73 10.72 31.20
C ASP A 427 -11.80 9.53 31.51
N SER A 428 -11.07 9.07 30.49
CA SER A 428 -10.27 7.85 30.55
C SER A 428 -9.02 7.93 29.69
N GLU A 429 -8.10 6.99 29.93
CA GLU A 429 -7.01 6.69 29.00
C GLU A 429 -7.61 6.06 27.74
N LEU A 430 -7.27 6.59 26.57
CA LEU A 430 -7.70 6.07 25.27
C LEU A 430 -6.48 5.82 24.38
N ASN A 431 -6.57 4.81 23.52
CA ASN A 431 -5.58 4.52 22.48
C ASN A 431 -5.87 5.31 21.18
N PRO A 432 -4.85 5.59 20.34
CA PRO A 432 -5.02 6.19 19.04
C PRO A 432 -6.10 5.47 18.24
N GLY A 433 -6.99 6.22 17.60
CA GLY A 433 -8.12 5.65 16.92
C GLY A 433 -9.33 6.58 16.89
N VAL A 434 -10.37 6.11 16.21
CA VAL A 434 -11.67 6.78 16.17
C VAL A 434 -12.56 6.22 17.27
N HIS A 435 -13.12 7.12 18.06
CA HIS A 435 -13.98 6.81 19.19
C HIS A 435 -15.37 7.36 18.93
N LYS A 436 -16.40 6.63 19.36
CA LYS A 436 -17.80 7.04 19.24
C LYS A 436 -18.50 6.85 20.57
N VAL A 437 -19.15 7.91 21.05
CA VAL A 437 -19.94 7.87 22.27
C VAL A 437 -21.39 8.27 21.99
N SER A 438 -22.32 7.61 22.68
CA SER A 438 -23.73 7.99 22.67
C SER A 438 -24.00 9.01 23.76
N PHE A 439 -24.78 10.04 23.45
CA PHE A 439 -25.25 11.02 24.41
C PHE A 439 -26.79 11.03 24.44
N ASN A 440 -27.36 10.96 25.64
CA ASN A 440 -28.80 11.08 25.87
C ASN A 440 -29.10 12.35 26.68
N GLY A 441 -29.80 13.29 26.06
CA GLY A 441 -30.19 14.57 26.66
C GLY A 441 -31.61 14.58 27.23
N GLY A 442 -32.22 13.42 27.51
CA GLY A 442 -33.61 13.31 27.97
C GLY A 442 -33.94 14.18 29.19
N ASP A 443 -32.99 14.31 30.12
CA ASP A 443 -33.14 15.09 31.35
C ASP A 443 -32.81 16.59 31.19
N LEU A 444 -32.41 17.00 29.99
CA LEU A 444 -32.05 18.38 29.67
C LEU A 444 -33.20 19.12 28.98
N SER A 445 -33.23 20.45 29.09
CA SER A 445 -34.22 21.27 28.37
C SER A 445 -33.85 21.41 26.89
N SER A 446 -34.81 21.60 26.00
CA SER A 446 -34.52 21.94 24.60
C SER A 446 -33.67 23.20 24.52
N GLY A 447 -32.66 23.22 23.65
CA GLY A 447 -31.72 24.32 23.57
C GLY A 447 -30.38 23.94 22.95
N ILE A 448 -29.46 24.91 22.97
CA ILE A 448 -28.10 24.76 22.44
C ILE A 448 -27.18 24.29 23.57
N TYR A 449 -26.39 23.27 23.28
CA TYR A 449 -25.34 22.75 24.14
C TYR A 449 -24.00 22.77 23.41
N LEU A 450 -22.92 22.83 24.16
CA LEU A 450 -21.56 22.70 23.66
C LEU A 450 -20.98 21.39 24.15
N TYR A 451 -20.18 20.71 23.34
CA TYR A 451 -19.38 19.59 23.80
C TYR A 451 -17.92 19.81 23.44
N ARG A 452 -17.03 19.42 24.35
CA ARG A 452 -15.61 19.71 24.27
C ARG A 452 -14.79 18.45 24.51
N LEU A 453 -13.87 18.19 23.59
CA LEU A 453 -12.82 17.18 23.71
C LEU A 453 -11.54 17.86 24.20
N THR A 454 -10.94 17.35 25.27
CA THR A 454 -9.66 17.83 25.82
C THR A 454 -8.71 16.68 26.15
N GLY A 455 -7.40 16.91 26.04
CA GLY A 455 -6.35 15.93 26.39
C GLY A 455 -5.14 16.07 25.47
N ASN A 456 -3.92 15.81 25.96
CA ASN A 456 -2.67 15.88 25.18
C ASN A 456 -2.59 17.06 24.19
N ASN A 457 -2.71 18.29 24.71
CA ASN A 457 -2.70 19.56 23.94
C ASN A 457 -3.88 19.77 22.96
N VAL A 458 -4.92 18.93 23.02
CA VAL A 458 -6.17 19.10 22.25
C VAL A 458 -7.19 19.87 23.06
N ASN A 459 -7.88 20.81 22.40
CA ASN A 459 -9.05 21.49 22.93
C ASN A 459 -10.02 21.84 21.78
N LEU A 460 -10.88 20.88 21.43
CA LEU A 460 -11.85 21.03 20.34
C LEU A 460 -13.25 21.18 20.93
N THR A 461 -14.03 22.13 20.42
CA THR A 461 -15.41 22.38 20.88
C THR A 461 -16.36 22.44 19.69
N LYS A 462 -17.53 21.80 19.81
CA LYS A 462 -18.64 21.93 18.85
C LYS A 462 -19.96 22.17 19.57
N LYS A 463 -20.96 22.63 18.81
CA LYS A 463 -22.31 22.91 19.31
C LYS A 463 -23.29 21.84 18.84
N MET A 464 -24.30 21.56 19.64
CA MET A 464 -25.43 20.68 19.31
C MET A 464 -26.75 21.30 19.77
N ILE A 465 -27.85 20.89 19.14
CA ILE A 465 -29.20 21.42 19.39
C ILE A 465 -30.09 20.25 19.83
N LEU A 466 -30.57 20.30 21.06
CA LEU A 466 -31.58 19.38 21.58
C LEU A 466 -32.97 19.95 21.30
N ILE A 467 -33.83 19.17 20.65
CA ILE A 467 -35.25 19.48 20.45
C ILE A 467 -36.05 18.41 21.18
N LYS A 468 -37.09 18.81 21.92
CA LYS A 468 -38.03 17.87 22.55
C LYS A 468 -39.31 17.79 21.75
#